data_AF-A0A529FEQ6-F1
#
_entry.id   AF-A0A529FEQ6-F1
#
_cell.length_a   1.000
_cell.length_b   1.000
_cell.length_c   1.000
_cell.angle_alpha   90.00
_cell.angle_beta   90.00
_cell.angle_gamma   90.00
#
_symmetry.space_group_name_H-M   'P 1'
#
loop_
_entity.id
_entity.type
_entity.pdbx_description
1 polymer ?
#
loop_
_entity_poly.entity_id
_entity_poly.type
_entity_poly.pdbx_seq_one_letter_code
_entity_poly.pdbx_strand_id
1 'polypeptide(L)' 'HVLLTVTPKLADKVVRSLQALPPVRTLHSVSGNFDMIVIVDAPSIRDLDTLLDQIGAMDGVERTSSSIILSTRIDR' A
#
# COMPACT_ATOMS: atom_id res chain seq x y z
N HIS A 1 3.78 3.34 -4.93
CA HIS A 1 3.12 2.02 -5.05
C HIS A 1 3.55 1.14 -3.90
N VAL A 2 2.62 0.44 -3.28
CA VAL A 2 2.87 -0.50 -2.18
C VAL A 2 2.20 -1.83 -2.54
N LEU A 3 2.99 -2.89 -2.67
CA LEU A 3 2.50 -4.23 -2.90
C LEU A 3 2.36 -4.95 -1.57
N LEU A 4 1.24 -5.63 -1.36
CA LEU A 4 0.88 -6.30 -0.11
C LEU A 4 0.59 -7.77 -0.36
N THR A 5 1.16 -8.62 0.50
CA THR A 5 0.68 -9.98 0.73
C THR A 5 -0.09 -9.96 2.04
N VAL A 6 -1.32 -10.46 2.03
CA VAL A 6 -2.22 -10.43 3.18
C VAL A 6 -2.73 -11.82 3.52
N THR A 7 -2.97 -12.06 4.81
CA THR A 7 -3.61 -13.29 5.25
C THR A 7 -5.04 -13.36 4.69
N PRO A 8 -5.42 -14.43 3.96
CA PRO A 8 -6.71 -14.48 3.25
C PRO A 8 -7.93 -14.25 4.16
N LYS A 9 -7.87 -14.74 5.41
CA LYS A 9 -8.96 -14.56 6.40
C LYS A 9 -9.14 -13.12 6.87
N LEU A 10 -8.11 -12.29 6.74
CA LEU A 10 -8.08 -10.90 7.19
C LEU A 10 -8.07 -9.90 6.03
N ALA A 11 -8.12 -10.37 4.78
CA ALA A 11 -8.08 -9.51 3.60
C ALA A 11 -9.13 -8.38 3.66
N ASP A 12 -10.38 -8.69 3.99
CA ASP A 12 -11.45 -7.68 4.12
C ASP A 12 -11.16 -6.64 5.23
N LYS A 13 -10.51 -7.05 6.32
CA LYS A 13 -10.11 -6.16 7.41
C LYS A 13 -9.00 -5.21 6.95
N VAL A 14 -8.02 -5.73 6.21
CA VAL A 14 -6.93 -4.94 5.64
C VAL A 14 -7.49 -3.93 4.63
N VAL A 15 -8.39 -4.35 3.74
CA VAL A 15 -9.06 -3.47 2.77
C VAL A 15 -9.78 -2.32 3.48
N ARG A 16 -10.59 -2.61 4.51
CA ARG A 16 -11.29 -1.56 5.28
C ARG A 16 -10.33 -0.59 5.97
N SER A 17 -9.25 -1.12 6.53
CA SER A 17 -8.22 -0.31 7.20
C SER A 17 -7.54 0.63 6.20
N LEU A 18 -7.14 0.12 5.03
CA LEU A 18 -6.56 0.93 3.95
C LEU A 18 -7.55 1.96 3.41
N GLN A 19 -8.82 1.60 3.24
CA GLN A 19 -9.86 2.51 2.77
C GLN A 19 -10.08 3.69 3.73
N ALA A 20 -9.83 3.50 5.04
CA ALA A 20 -9.94 4.55 6.04
C ALA A 20 -8.74 5.51 6.06
N LEU A 21 -7.66 5.22 5.33
CA LEU A 21 -6.46 6.06 5.27
C LEU A 21 -6.58 7.10 4.14
N PRO A 22 -6.65 8.41 4.44
CA PRO A 22 -6.73 9.44 3.40
C PRO A 22 -5.59 9.43 2.36
N PRO A 23 -4.34 9.05 2.72
CA PRO A 23 -3.25 8.91 1.75
C PRO A 23 -3.46 7.79 0.71
N VAL A 24 -4.34 6.82 0.96
CA VAL A 24 -4.63 5.73 0.01
C VAL A 24 -5.55 6.24 -1.08
N ARG A 25 -5.04 6.25 -2.32
CA ARG A 25 -5.78 6.72 -3.51
C ARG A 25 -6.50 5.59 -4.23
N THR A 26 -5.81 4.47 -4.35
CA THR A 26 -6.31 3.33 -5.10
C THR A 26 -5.85 2.04 -4.46
N LEU A 27 -6.72 1.04 -4.49
CA LEU A 27 -6.43 -0.32 -4.08
C LEU A 27 -6.89 -1.27 -5.18
N HIS A 28 -5.97 -2.09 -5.69
CA HIS A 28 -6.25 -3.12 -6.66
C HIS A 28 -5.96 -4.48 -6.04
N SER A 29 -6.84 -5.46 -6.25
CA SER A 29 -6.48 -6.86 -6.08
C SER A 29 -5.81 -7.35 -7.36
N VAL A 30 -4.72 -8.12 -7.22
CA VAL A 30 -3.95 -8.62 -8.34
C VAL A 30 -3.65 -10.11 -8.15
N SER A 31 -3.55 -10.84 -9.25
CA SER A 31 -3.02 -12.20 -9.24
C SER A 31 -1.49 -12.17 -9.30
N GLY A 32 -0.81 -12.98 -8.49
CA GLY A 32 0.65 -13.13 -8.55
C GLY A 32 1.27 -13.31 -7.18
N ASN A 33 2.50 -12.80 -7.00
CA ASN A 33 3.28 -12.92 -5.76
C ASN A 33 2.75 -12.05 -4.60
N PHE A 34 1.82 -11.15 -4.89
CA PHE A 34 1.18 -10.25 -3.96
C PHE A 34 -0.32 -10.27 -4.25
N ASP A 35 -1.12 -10.02 -3.22
CA ASP A 35 -2.58 -10.05 -3.32
C ASP A 35 -3.14 -8.67 -3.72
N MET A 36 -2.42 -7.59 -3.35
CA MET A 36 -2.88 -6.22 -3.55
C MET A 36 -1.77 -5.27 -3.98
N ILE A 37 -2.17 -4.26 -4.77
CA ILE A 37 -1.36 -3.06 -5.07
C ILE A 37 -2.11 -1.84 -4.55
N VAL A 38 -1.44 -1.06 -3.71
CA VAL A 38 -1.92 0.21 -3.16
C VAL A 38 -1.17 1.36 -3.82
N ILE A 39 -1.92 2.36 -4.29
CA ILE A 39 -1.38 3.64 -4.72
C ILE A 39 -1.63 4.63 -3.58
N VAL A 40 -0.55 5.27 -3.12
CA VAL A 40 -0.57 6.20 -2.00
C VAL A 40 0.11 7.50 -2.40
N ASP A 41 -0.44 8.61 -1.91
CA ASP A 41 0.15 9.94 -2.02
C ASP A 41 0.41 10.50 -0.62
N ALA A 42 1.63 10.99 -0.40
CA ALA A 42 2.02 11.63 0.85
C ALA A 42 2.73 12.96 0.54
N PRO A 43 2.56 14.01 1.37
CA PRO A 43 3.14 15.32 1.11
C PRO A 43 4.65 15.38 1.35
N SER A 44 5.23 14.40 2.04
CA SER A 44 6.67 14.28 2.24
C SER A 44 7.13 12.82 2.31
N ILE A 45 8.45 12.61 2.16
CA ILE A 45 9.08 11.29 2.34
C ILE A 45 8.86 10.76 3.76
N ARG A 46 8.85 11.65 4.77
CA ARG A 46 8.64 11.25 6.17
C ARG A 46 7.21 10.74 6.40
N ASP A 47 6.23 11.40 5.79
CA ASP A 47 4.83 10.96 5.87
C ASP A 47 4.63 9.64 5.13
N LEU A 48 5.34 9.44 4.01
CA LEU A 48 5.36 8.17 3.29
C LEU A 48 5.95 7.04 4.14
N ASP A 49 7.09 7.28 4.80
CA ASP A 49 7.75 6.31 5.68
C ASP A 49 6.81 5.87 6.82
N THR A 50 6.21 6.86 7.49
CA THR A 50 5.20 6.62 8.55
C THR A 50 4.00 5.82 8.04
N LEU A 51 3.54 6.12 6.82
CA LEU A 51 2.43 5.39 6.20
C LEU A 51 2.82 3.95 5.86
N LEU A 52 4.03 3.71 5.37
CA LEU A 52 4.53 2.37 5.07
C LEU A 52 4.64 1.53 6.34
N ASP A 53 5.16 2.10 7.43
CA ASP A 53 5.21 1.45 8.73
C ASP A 53 3.81 1.12 9.26
N GLN A 54 2.87 2.07 9.15
CA GLN A 54 1.49 1.87 9.54
C GLN A 54 0.84 0.72 8.75
N ILE A 55 1.08 0.64 7.44
CA ILE A 55 0.57 -0.43 6.58
C ILE A 55 1.23 -1.77 6.94
N GLY A 56 2.55 -1.80 7.13
CA GLY A 56 3.28 -3.01 7.51
C GLY A 56 2.88 -3.57 8.88
N ALA A 57 2.42 -2.70 9.79
CA ALA A 57 1.94 -3.08 11.11
C ALA A 57 0.45 -3.49 11.17
N MET A 58 -0.28 -3.42 10.05
CA MET A 58 -1.70 -3.80 10.03
C MET A 58 -1.87 -5.30 10.27
N ASP A 59 -2.84 -5.65 11.12
CA ASP A 59 -3.21 -7.04 11.35
C ASP A 59 -3.76 -7.68 10.07
N GLY A 60 -3.08 -8.74 9.63
CA GLY A 60 -3.33 -9.42 8.36
C GLY A 60 -2.40 -9.03 7.22
N VAL A 61 -1.49 -8.07 7.40
CA VAL A 61 -0.41 -7.81 6.43
C VAL A 61 0.79 -8.71 6.76
N GLU A 62 1.15 -9.57 5.81
CA GLU A 62 2.26 -10.52 5.98
C GLU A 62 3.56 -9.98 5.38
N ARG A 63 3.44 -9.29 4.25
CA ARG A 63 4.60 -8.75 3.53
C ARG A 63 4.23 -7.48 2.79
N THR A 64 5.14 -6.52 2.85
CA THR A 64 5.05 -5.26 2.12
C THR A 64 6.26 -5.07 1.21
N SER A 65 6.05 -4.54 0.02
CA SER A 65 7.12 -4.09 -0.88
C SER A 65 6.72 -2.75 -1.48
N SER A 66 7.56 -1.72 -1.37
CA SER A 66 7.24 -0.38 -1.88
C SER A 66 8.10 0.01 -3.07
N SER A 67 7.54 0.83 -3.94
CA SER A 67 8.25 1.49 -5.03
C SER A 67 7.85 2.96 -5.05
N ILE A 68 8.85 3.80 -4.80
CA ILE A 68 8.70 5.24 -4.63
C ILE A 68 9.14 5.91 -5.92
N ILE A 69 8.25 6.71 -6.50
CA ILE A 69 8.56 7.49 -7.69
C ILE A 69 9.28 8.75 -7.21
N LEU A 70 10.61 8.79 -7.40
CA LEU A 70 11.43 9.94 -7.00
C LEU A 70 11.39 11.07 -8.03
N SER A 71 11.23 10.72 -9.30
CA SER A 71 11.08 11.67 -10.40
C SER A 71 10.45 10.96 -11.60
N THR A 72 9.55 11.62 -12.30
CA THR A 72 9.04 11.17 -13.60
C THR A 72 9.84 11.87 -14.69
N ARG A 73 10.68 11.13 -15.41
CA ARG A 73 11.51 11.72 -16.48
C ARG A 73 10.80 11.80 -17.83
N ILE A 74 9.79 10.96 -18.04
CA ILE A 74 8.99 10.89 -19.26
C ILE A 74 7.56 10.57 -18.83
N ASP A 75 6.61 11.39 -19.28
CA ASP A 75 5.17 11.18 -19.16
C ASP A 75 4.58 11.53 -20.54
N ARG A 76 3.79 10.63 -21.14
CA ARG A 76 3.29 10.74 -22.52
C ARG A 76 1.88 10.21 -22.66
#